data_AF-A0A7C3SPD2-F1
#
_entry.id   AF-A0A7C3SPD2-F1
#
_cell.length_a   1.000
_cell.length_b   1.000
_cell.length_c   1.000
_cell.angle_alpha   90.00
_cell.angle_beta   90.00
_cell.angle_gamma   90.00
#
_symmetry.space_group_name_H-M   'P 1'
#
loop_
_entity.id
_entity.type
_entity.pdbx_description
1 polymer ?
#
loop_
_entity_poly.entity_id
_entity_poly.type
_entity_poly.pdbx_seq_one_letter_code
_entity_poly.pdbx_strand_id
1 'polypeptide(L)'
;MRKIKKMHWWIYVLIFTLSLIILSIFANSRRYKYLRIAYSLYRDREENFLDYVLMETIDLENTIINEVNIIKKRETFWSKVSLLSYGLTTSICAAIMILSFYNLLGIPNFVSFIFLTLLICSAYINYRSWRYFKFSKKKRKLRLLRGRR
;
A
#
# COMPACT_ATOMS: atom_id res chain seq x y z
N MET A 1 -12.77 -39.99 27.94
CA MET A 1 -12.03 -38.70 27.89
C MET A 1 -12.10 -38.13 26.48
N ARG A 2 -12.85 -37.03 26.25
CA ARG A 2 -12.86 -36.35 24.94
C ARG A 2 -11.50 -35.67 24.74
N LYS A 3 -10.75 -36.09 23.73
CA LYS A 3 -9.56 -35.36 23.24
C LYS A 3 -10.04 -34.00 22.75
N ILE A 4 -9.82 -32.96 23.54
CA ILE A 4 -9.97 -31.57 23.09
C ILE A 4 -8.96 -31.40 21.96
N LYS A 5 -9.43 -31.30 20.71
CA LYS A 5 -8.59 -30.94 19.56
C LYS A 5 -7.98 -29.58 19.88
N LYS A 6 -6.67 -29.52 20.12
CA LYS A 6 -5.93 -28.25 20.18
C LYS A 6 -6.14 -27.55 18.84
N MET A 7 -6.98 -26.51 18.82
CA MET A 7 -7.12 -25.67 17.63
C MET A 7 -5.81 -24.92 17.42
N HIS A 8 -5.27 -25.05 16.22
CA HIS A 8 -4.05 -24.37 15.80
C HIS A 8 -4.38 -22.90 15.54
N TRP A 9 -4.46 -22.09 16.61
CA TRP A 9 -4.91 -20.69 16.58
C TRP A 9 -4.11 -19.82 15.59
N TRP A 10 -2.85 -20.17 15.33
CA TRP A 10 -1.99 -19.51 14.35
C TRP A 10 -2.54 -19.61 12.91
N ILE A 11 -3.40 -20.58 12.60
CA ILE A 11 -4.09 -20.68 11.30
C ILE A 11 -5.05 -19.50 11.11
N TYR A 12 -5.79 -19.09 12.16
CA TYR A 12 -6.68 -17.94 12.07
C TYR A 12 -5.89 -16.64 11.86
N VAL A 13 -4.74 -16.52 12.52
CA VAL A 13 -3.82 -15.38 12.33
C VAL A 13 -3.29 -15.38 10.90
N LEU A 14 -2.92 -16.55 10.37
CA LEU A 14 -2.46 -16.69 8.99
C LEU A 14 -3.53 -16.23 8.00
N ILE A 15 -4.77 -16.72 8.13
CA ILE A 15 -5.90 -16.30 7.29
C ILE A 15 -6.10 -14.78 7.37
N PHE A 16 -6.10 -14.22 8.57
CA PHE A 16 -6.26 -12.78 8.77
C PHE A 16 -5.13 -11.97 8.09
N THR A 17 -3.87 -12.39 8.23
CA THR A 17 -2.75 -11.72 7.55
C THR A 17 -2.82 -11.83 6.03
N LEU A 18 -3.26 -12.96 5.48
CA LEU A 18 -3.51 -13.11 4.05
C LEU A 18 -4.60 -12.14 3.58
N SER A 19 -5.69 -11.99 4.33
CA SER A 19 -6.75 -11.02 4.03
C SER A 19 -6.22 -9.58 4.03
N LEU A 20 -5.33 -9.21 4.96
CA LEU A 20 -4.68 -7.89 4.97
C LEU A 20 -3.81 -7.65 3.74
N ILE A 21 -3.07 -8.66 3.27
CA ILE A 21 -2.26 -8.56 2.05
C ILE A 21 -3.15 -8.37 0.83
N ILE A 22 -4.23 -9.14 0.71
CA ILE A 22 -5.23 -8.99 -0.37
C ILE A 22 -5.84 -7.58 -0.33
N LEU A 23 -6.17 -7.08 0.86
CA LEU A 23 -6.68 -5.72 1.05
C LEU A 23 -5.65 -4.67 0.59
N SER A 24 -4.36 -4.85 0.90
CA SER A 24 -3.29 -3.97 0.44
C SER A 24 -3.16 -3.96 -1.08
N ILE A 25 -3.24 -5.14 -1.72
CA ILE A 25 -3.25 -5.25 -3.20
C ILE A 25 -4.45 -4.49 -3.79
N PHE A 26 -5.64 -4.71 -3.23
CA PHE A 26 -6.86 -4.05 -3.68
C PHE A 26 -6.79 -2.53 -3.50
N ALA A 27 -6.34 -2.05 -2.34
CA ALA A 27 -6.17 -0.64 -2.04
C ALA A 27 -5.18 0.03 -3.00
N ASN A 28 -4.04 -0.62 -3.26
CA ASN A 28 -3.08 -0.12 -4.24
C ASN A 28 -3.68 -0.09 -5.65
N SER A 29 -4.40 -1.12 -6.08
CA SER A 29 -5.11 -1.15 -7.36
C SER A 29 -6.12 -0.01 -7.51
N ARG A 30 -6.92 0.25 -6.46
CA ARG A 30 -7.86 1.38 -6.42
C ARG A 30 -7.13 2.71 -6.51
N ARG A 31 -6.08 2.89 -5.72
CA ARG A 31 -5.21 4.07 -5.78
C ARG A 31 -4.68 4.33 -7.20
N TYR A 32 -4.18 3.29 -7.88
CA TYR A 32 -3.72 3.40 -9.26
C TYR A 32 -4.83 3.83 -10.23
N LYS A 33 -6.05 3.33 -10.06
CA LYS A 33 -7.19 3.73 -10.89
C LYS A 33 -7.44 5.25 -10.77
N TYR A 34 -7.47 5.79 -9.55
CA TYR A 34 -7.69 7.22 -9.33
C TYR A 34 -6.54 8.08 -9.87
N LEU A 35 -5.30 7.64 -9.70
CA LEU A 35 -4.15 8.34 -10.25
C LEU A 35 -4.13 8.36 -11.78
N ARG A 36 -4.61 7.30 -12.43
CA ARG A 36 -4.78 7.26 -13.89
C ARG A 36 -5.84 8.25 -14.37
N ILE A 37 -6.96 8.37 -13.65
CA ILE A 37 -8.04 9.32 -13.96
C ILE A 37 -7.55 10.76 -13.76
N ALA A 38 -6.85 11.04 -12.66
CA ALA A 38 -6.24 12.34 -12.44
C ALA A 38 -5.24 12.68 -13.56
N TYR A 39 -4.41 11.72 -13.96
CA TYR A 39 -3.45 11.93 -15.05
C TYR A 39 -4.13 12.29 -16.38
N SER A 40 -5.24 11.63 -16.74
CA SER A 40 -5.98 12.00 -17.96
C SER A 40 -6.57 13.41 -17.86
N LEU A 41 -7.14 13.78 -16.71
CA LEU A 41 -7.72 15.13 -16.53
C LEU A 41 -6.67 16.24 -16.60
N TYR A 42 -5.49 16.02 -16.03
CA TYR A 42 -4.38 16.99 -16.06
C TYR A 42 -3.63 17.01 -17.41
N ARG A 43 -3.64 15.91 -18.16
CA ARG A 43 -3.03 15.86 -19.49
C ARG A 43 -3.70 16.84 -20.45
N ASP A 44 -5.02 17.01 -20.31
CA ASP A 44 -5.82 17.82 -21.23
C ASP A 44 -5.89 19.31 -20.82
N ARG A 45 -5.36 19.69 -19.66
CA ARG A 45 -5.44 21.06 -19.10
C ARG A 45 -4.12 21.85 -19.11
N GLU A 46 -3.08 21.38 -19.78
CA GLU A 46 -1.71 21.97 -19.78
C GLU A 46 -1.05 22.14 -18.39
N GLU A 47 -1.74 21.79 -17.31
CA GLU A 47 -1.25 21.87 -15.94
C GLU A 47 -0.25 20.74 -15.60
N ASN A 48 0.73 21.07 -14.76
CA ASN A 48 1.72 20.09 -14.33
C ASN A 48 1.07 19.05 -13.40
N PHE A 49 0.78 17.84 -13.90
CA PHE A 49 0.44 16.66 -13.07
C PHE A 49 1.39 16.41 -11.88
N LEU A 50 2.62 16.95 -11.93
CA LEU A 50 3.57 16.90 -10.82
C LEU A 50 3.07 17.69 -9.60
N ASP A 51 2.46 18.84 -9.86
CA ASP A 51 1.93 19.74 -8.85
C ASP A 51 0.71 19.08 -8.21
N TYR A 52 -0.19 18.47 -8.99
CA TYR A 52 -1.27 17.63 -8.46
C TYR A 52 -0.80 16.52 -7.49
N VAL A 53 0.30 15.83 -7.82
CA VAL A 53 0.85 14.76 -6.96
C VAL A 53 1.42 15.33 -5.66
N LEU A 54 2.01 16.53 -5.71
CA LEU A 54 2.64 17.22 -4.58
C LEU A 54 1.68 18.05 -3.73
N MET A 55 0.56 18.47 -4.30
CA MET A 55 -0.44 19.31 -3.65
C MET A 55 -1.13 18.52 -2.55
N GLU A 56 -1.23 19.11 -1.36
CA GLU A 56 -1.98 18.52 -0.27
C GLU A 56 -3.48 18.71 -0.52
N THR A 57 -4.31 17.86 0.09
CA THR A 57 -5.77 17.96 -0.05
C THR A 57 -6.33 19.29 0.46
N ILE A 58 -5.62 19.95 1.37
CA ILE A 58 -6.00 21.23 1.98
C ILE A 58 -5.86 22.37 0.95
N ASP A 59 -4.83 22.33 0.10
CA ASP A 59 -4.59 23.37 -0.91
C ASP A 59 -5.57 23.29 -2.10
N LEU A 60 -6.09 22.10 -2.39
CA LEU A 60 -7.05 21.86 -3.47
C LEU A 60 -8.47 22.29 -3.15
N GLU A 61 -8.81 22.40 -1.86
CA GLU A 61 -10.14 22.80 -1.39
C GLU A 61 -10.49 24.24 -1.79
N ASN A 62 -9.47 25.07 -2.07
CA ASN A 62 -9.60 26.45 -2.53
C ASN A 62 -9.65 26.60 -4.07
N THR A 63 -9.53 25.51 -4.83
CA THR A 63 -9.59 25.54 -6.30
C THR A 63 -10.96 25.06 -6.81
N ILE A 64 -11.50 25.76 -7.82
CA ILE A 64 -12.85 25.60 -8.40
C ILE A 64 -13.10 24.19 -9.00
N ILE A 65 -12.08 23.34 -9.10
CA ILE A 65 -12.16 22.03 -9.77
C ILE A 65 -12.59 20.94 -8.77
N ASN A 66 -13.89 20.92 -8.44
CA ASN A 66 -14.51 19.96 -7.51
C ASN A 66 -14.20 18.48 -7.84
N GLU A 67 -14.13 18.11 -9.12
CA GLU A 67 -13.87 16.72 -9.54
C GLU A 67 -12.47 16.23 -9.16
N VAL A 68 -11.46 17.10 -9.30
CA VAL A 68 -10.07 16.75 -8.98
C VAL A 68 -9.87 16.61 -7.48
N ASN A 69 -10.55 17.44 -6.68
CA ASN A 69 -10.55 17.34 -5.23
C ASN A 69 -11.14 16.00 -4.76
N ILE A 70 -12.26 15.55 -5.34
CA ILE A 70 -12.85 14.24 -5.06
C ILE A 70 -11.88 13.10 -5.40
N ILE A 71 -11.21 13.17 -6.56
CA ILE A 71 -10.24 12.14 -6.97
C ILE A 71 -9.04 12.10 -6.02
N LYS A 72 -8.52 13.26 -5.59
CA LYS A 72 -7.40 13.36 -4.64
C LYS A 72 -7.78 12.84 -3.25
N LYS A 73 -8.98 13.17 -2.74
CA LYS A 73 -9.50 12.62 -1.47
C LYS A 73 -9.62 11.09 -1.53
N ARG A 74 -10.07 10.53 -2.66
CA ARG A 74 -10.13 9.07 -2.86
C ARG A 74 -8.74 8.44 -2.96
N GLU A 75 -7.81 9.05 -3.69
CA GLU A 75 -6.42 8.58 -3.79
C GLU A 75 -5.73 8.51 -2.43
N THR A 76 -5.81 9.59 -1.66
CA THR A 76 -5.22 9.70 -0.32
C THR A 76 -5.86 8.72 0.66
N PHE A 77 -7.18 8.52 0.60
CA PHE A 77 -7.86 7.49 1.38
C PHE A 77 -7.29 6.10 1.09
N TRP A 78 -7.21 5.68 -0.19
CA TRP A 78 -6.67 4.37 -0.54
C TRP A 78 -5.17 4.23 -0.22
N SER A 79 -4.42 5.32 -0.28
CA SER A 79 -3.03 5.35 0.20
C SER A 79 -2.93 5.11 1.70
N LYS A 80 -3.79 5.73 2.52
CA LYS A 80 -3.84 5.51 3.97
C LYS A 80 -4.24 4.07 4.31
N VAL A 81 -5.25 3.52 3.63
CA VAL A 81 -5.68 2.12 3.81
C VAL A 81 -4.55 1.14 3.46
N SER A 82 -3.83 1.39 2.37
CA SER A 82 -2.67 0.59 1.96
C SER A 82 -1.55 0.63 3.01
N LEU A 83 -1.23 1.80 3.56
CA LEU A 83 -0.24 1.96 4.62
C LEU A 83 -0.66 1.27 5.92
N LEU A 84 -1.93 1.39 6.32
CA LEU A 84 -2.46 0.75 7.53
C LEU A 84 -2.42 -0.78 7.40
N SER A 85 -2.89 -1.33 6.28
CA SER A 85 -2.82 -2.78 6.03
C SER A 85 -1.38 -3.30 6.05
N TYR A 86 -0.44 -2.55 5.47
CA TYR A 86 1.00 -2.86 5.53
C TYR A 86 1.56 -2.85 6.96
N GLY A 87 1.26 -1.79 7.73
CA GLY A 87 1.71 -1.65 9.12
C GLY A 87 1.19 -2.76 10.02
N LEU A 88 -0.09 -3.12 9.88
CA LEU A 88 -0.70 -4.23 10.61
C LEU A 88 -0.07 -5.57 10.21
N THR A 89 0.11 -5.83 8.91
CA THR A 89 0.77 -7.07 8.44
C THR A 89 2.18 -7.18 9.00
N THR A 90 2.94 -6.08 8.98
CA THR A 90 4.32 -6.02 9.51
C THR A 90 4.36 -6.32 10.99
N SER A 91 3.47 -5.69 11.77
CA SER A 91 3.39 -5.88 13.21
C SER A 91 3.02 -7.31 13.59
N ILE A 92 2.05 -7.91 12.88
CA ILE A 92 1.61 -9.29 13.14
C ILE A 92 2.71 -10.29 12.77
N CYS A 93 3.36 -10.12 11.61
CA CYS A 93 4.46 -11.00 11.20
C CYS A 93 5.62 -10.92 12.21
N ALA A 94 6.00 -9.72 12.66
CA ALA A 94 7.05 -9.56 13.66
C ALA A 94 6.69 -10.23 15.00
N ALA A 95 5.45 -10.03 15.48
CA ALA A 95 4.97 -10.67 16.70
C ALA A 95 5.01 -12.21 16.61
N ILE A 96 4.54 -12.79 15.50
CA ILE A 96 4.57 -14.24 15.29
C ILE A 96 5.99 -14.78 15.19
N MET A 97 6.90 -14.08 14.51
CA MET A 97 8.30 -14.49 14.43
C MET A 97 8.96 -14.51 15.82
N ILE A 98 8.74 -13.49 16.65
CA ILE A 98 9.24 -13.43 18.04
C ILE A 98 8.64 -14.57 18.87
N LEU A 99 7.31 -14.73 18.84
CA LEU A 99 6.60 -15.75 19.61
C LEU A 99 7.00 -17.19 19.19
N SER A 100 7.28 -17.40 17.91
CA SER A 100 7.79 -18.66 17.38
C SER A 100 9.23 -18.92 17.82
N PHE A 101 10.11 -17.90 17.82
CA PHE A 101 11.50 -18.04 18.22
C PHE A 101 11.65 -18.51 19.68
N TYR A 102 10.83 -17.95 20.57
CA TYR A 102 10.83 -18.33 21.99
C TYR A 102 9.91 -19.52 22.31
N ASN A 103 9.24 -20.10 21.31
CA ASN A 103 8.26 -21.19 21.46
C ASN A 103 7.17 -20.93 22.53
N LEU A 104 6.85 -19.65 22.79
CA LEU A 104 6.03 -19.21 23.92
C LEU A 104 4.57 -19.69 23.86
N LEU A 105 4.11 -20.09 22.67
CA LEU A 105 2.71 -20.47 22.40
C LEU A 105 2.58 -21.79 21.61
N GLY A 106 3.63 -22.61 21.56
CA GLY A 106 3.66 -23.84 20.78
C GLY A 106 3.52 -23.60 19.27
N ILE A 107 4.00 -22.46 18.78
CA ILE A 107 4.02 -22.13 17.35
C ILE A 107 5.21 -22.88 16.73
N PRO A 108 5.00 -23.73 15.72
CA PRO A 108 6.09 -24.42 15.06
C PRO A 108 7.06 -23.43 14.38
N ASN A 109 8.37 -23.66 14.49
CA ASN A 109 9.39 -22.81 13.88
C ASN A 109 9.21 -22.61 12.36
N PHE A 110 8.64 -23.59 11.66
CA PHE A 110 8.36 -23.44 10.22
C PHE A 110 7.33 -22.34 9.93
N VAL A 111 6.42 -22.03 10.87
CA VAL A 111 5.41 -20.97 10.72
C VAL A 111 6.09 -19.60 10.64
N SER A 112 7.20 -19.39 11.34
CA SER A 112 8.00 -18.17 11.24
C SER A 112 8.47 -17.90 9.79
N PHE A 113 8.85 -18.94 9.04
CA PHE A 113 9.24 -18.79 7.63
C PHE A 113 8.06 -18.38 6.74
N ILE A 114 6.86 -18.87 7.03
CA ILE A 114 5.64 -18.48 6.31
C ILE A 114 5.37 -16.98 6.52
N PHE A 115 5.36 -16.52 7.77
CA PHE A 115 5.12 -15.11 8.09
C PHE A 115 6.25 -14.19 7.57
N LEU A 116 7.50 -14.65 7.56
CA LEU A 116 8.60 -13.93 6.93
C LEU A 116 8.37 -13.76 5.42
N THR A 117 7.92 -14.81 4.74
CA THR A 117 7.59 -14.74 3.30
C THR A 117 6.45 -13.76 3.04
N LEU A 118 5.40 -13.79 3.89
CA LEU A 118 4.28 -12.83 3.81
C LEU A 118 4.73 -11.39 4.05
N LEU A 119 5.67 -11.18 4.98
CA LEU A 119 6.26 -9.87 5.25
C LEU A 119 7.00 -9.33 4.02
N ILE A 120 7.84 -10.14 3.39
CA ILE A 120 8.58 -9.78 2.18
C ILE A 120 7.60 -9.45 1.04
N CYS A 121 6.58 -10.29 0.83
CA CYS A 121 5.54 -10.06 -0.17
C CYS A 121 4.81 -8.73 0.07
N SER A 122 4.39 -8.47 1.30
CA SER A 122 3.69 -7.24 1.68
C SER A 122 4.57 -6.00 1.48
N ALA A 123 5.84 -6.08 1.86
CA ALA A 123 6.83 -5.02 1.62
C ALA A 123 7.04 -4.77 0.12
N TYR A 124 7.14 -5.83 -0.69
CA TYR A 124 7.29 -5.72 -2.14
C TYR A 124 6.09 -5.04 -2.81
N ILE A 125 4.87 -5.40 -2.43
CA ILE A 125 3.63 -4.80 -2.94
C ILE A 125 3.61 -3.29 -2.68
N ASN A 126 3.97 -2.88 -1.46
CA ASN A 126 4.01 -1.47 -1.08
C ASN A 126 5.16 -0.71 -1.74
N TYR A 127 6.35 -1.31 -1.82
CA TYR A 127 7.49 -0.72 -2.52
C TYR A 127 7.22 -0.52 -4.01
N ARG A 128 6.66 -1.53 -4.70
CA ARG A 128 6.27 -1.43 -6.12
C ARG A 128 5.25 -0.31 -6.31
N SER A 129 4.29 -0.22 -5.39
CA SER A 129 3.28 0.84 -5.37
C SER A 129 3.89 2.24 -5.27
N TRP A 130 4.89 2.42 -4.42
CA TRP A 130 5.59 3.70 -4.30
C TRP A 130 6.49 4.03 -5.51
N ARG A 131 7.23 3.04 -6.05
CA ARG A 131 8.17 3.25 -7.17
C ARG A 131 7.50 3.64 -8.48
N TYR A 132 6.32 3.11 -8.77
CA TYR A 132 5.58 3.46 -9.98
C TYR A 132 5.37 4.98 -10.12
N PHE A 133 5.19 5.68 -9.00
CA PHE A 133 5.02 7.14 -9.00
C PHE A 133 6.35 7.91 -9.06
N LYS A 134 7.43 7.39 -8.46
CA LYS A 134 8.74 8.07 -8.45
C LYS A 134 9.39 8.14 -9.84
N PHE A 135 9.13 7.16 -10.71
CA PHE A 135 9.66 7.18 -12.09
C PHE A 135 8.95 8.15 -13.04
N SER A 136 7.71 8.54 -12.75
CA SER A 136 7.04 9.63 -13.47
C SER A 136 7.78 10.96 -13.26
N LYS A 137 8.29 11.23 -12.04
CA LYS A 137 9.09 12.42 -11.70
C LYS A 137 10.41 12.52 -12.49
N LYS A 138 11.19 11.43 -12.60
CA LYS A 138 12.52 11.46 -13.23
C LYS A 138 12.46 11.60 -14.76
N LYS A 139 11.49 10.94 -15.42
CA LYS A 139 11.30 11.05 -16.88
C LYS A 139 10.85 12.46 -17.30
N ARG A 140 10.03 13.16 -16.52
CA ARG A 140 9.59 14.54 -16.82
C ARG A 140 10.72 15.55 -16.64
N LYS A 141 11.53 15.45 -15.58
CA LYS A 141 12.70 16.32 -15.36
C LYS A 141 13.70 16.23 -16.54
N LEU A 142 13.91 15.02 -17.06
CA LEU A 142 14.75 14.78 -18.24
C LEU A 142 14.16 15.33 -19.55
N ARG A 143 12.83 15.35 -19.73
CA ARG A 143 12.21 15.98 -20.91
C ARG A 143 12.27 17.51 -20.87
N LEU A 144 12.00 18.13 -19.71
CA LEU A 144 12.08 19.58 -19.54
C LEU A 144 13.51 20.12 -19.74
N LEU A 145 14.53 19.33 -19.36
CA LEU A 145 15.93 19.66 -19.60
C LEU A 145 16.35 19.48 -21.07
N ARG A 146 15.65 18.64 -21.85
CA ARG A 146 15.90 18.47 -23.29
C ARG A 146 15.16 19.48 -24.18
N GLY A 147 14.06 20.07 -23.71
CA GLY A 147 13.31 21.11 -24.44
C GLY A 147 13.85 22.55 -24.27
N ARG A 148 14.98 22.74 -23.58
CA ARG A 148 15.69 24.03 -23.46
C ARG A 148 16.99 24.09 -24.28
N ARG A 149 17.14 23.24 -25.29
CA ARG A 149 18.24 23.29 -26.26
C ARG A 149 17.67 23.46 -27.65
#